data_AF-A0A2E2TBA7-F1
#
_entry.id   AF-A0A2E2TBA7-F1
#
_cell.length_a   1.000
_cell.length_b   1.000
_cell.length_c   1.000
_cell.angle_alpha   90.00
_cell.angle_beta   90.00
_cell.angle_gamma   90.00
#
_symmetry.space_group_name_H-M   'P 1'
#
loop_
_entity.id
_entity.type
_entity.pdbx_description
1 polymer ?
#
loop_
_entity_poly.entity_id
_entity_poly.type
_entity_poly.pdbx_seq_one_letter_code
_entity_poly.pdbx_strand_id
1 'polypeptide(L)'
;MEAQKTITEEQLPLIQNEQLVIVTENNQKKILLTELQIDEWCEKIDHYLTTMTPHWDPEFDSATISKELHFNRTYLSIVISTKKHLRFENYINKLRIADLQALIMSELINNRPKYTLEYYAHKVGFHSRSSFNKAFKLNTGLTPTQFLSQIIYP
;
A
#
# COMPACT_ATOMS: atom_id res chain seq x y z
N MET A 1 -18.75 36.79 29.20
CA MET A 1 -18.97 36.37 27.80
C MET A 1 -17.65 36.60 27.09
N GLU A 2 -16.92 35.50 26.91
CA GLU A 2 -15.54 35.40 26.38
C GLU A 2 -15.45 36.14 25.03
N ALA A 3 -14.44 36.99 24.77
CA ALA A 3 -13.07 36.65 24.37
C ALA A 3 -13.06 35.57 23.26
N GLN A 4 -12.49 35.73 22.08
CA GLN A 4 -11.46 36.65 21.58
C GLN A 4 -11.39 36.52 20.05
N LYS A 5 -11.23 37.69 19.42
CA LYS A 5 -10.28 38.02 18.34
C LYS A 5 -10.05 37.01 17.20
N THR A 6 -10.56 37.39 16.03
CA THR A 6 -9.84 37.32 14.76
C THR A 6 -8.42 37.86 14.92
N ILE A 7 -7.39 37.08 14.63
CA ILE A 7 -6.02 37.54 14.41
C ILE A 7 -5.47 36.84 13.16
N THR A 8 -4.86 37.69 12.35
CA THR A 8 -4.44 37.64 10.94
C THR A 8 -3.29 36.68 10.64
N GLU A 9 -3.12 36.41 9.35
CA GLU A 9 -1.89 35.97 8.68
C GLU A 9 -0.67 36.80 9.13
N GLU A 10 0.12 36.32 10.10
CA GLU A 10 1.56 36.60 10.18
C GLU A 10 2.18 35.83 11.35
N GLN A 11 3.44 35.43 11.17
CA GLN A 11 4.29 34.62 12.07
C GLN A 11 4.26 33.10 11.83
N LEU A 12 4.53 32.69 10.58
CA LEU A 12 5.26 31.45 10.33
C LEU A 12 6.71 31.64 10.82
N PRO A 13 7.24 30.78 11.71
CA PRO A 13 8.67 30.81 12.00
C PRO A 13 9.44 30.37 10.75
N LEU A 14 10.27 31.27 10.24
CA LEU A 14 11.32 30.98 9.25
C LEU A 14 12.33 30.03 9.90
N ILE A 15 12.13 28.73 9.73
CA ILE A 15 13.12 27.71 10.07
C ILE A 15 13.53 27.05 8.75
N GLN A 16 14.79 27.25 8.40
CA GLN A 16 15.44 26.72 7.22
C GLN A 16 15.49 25.17 7.31
N ASN A 17 15.03 24.50 6.25
CA ASN A 17 15.24 23.09 5.93
C ASN A 17 14.84 22.04 6.99
N GLU A 18 13.59 21.57 6.91
CA GLU A 18 13.11 20.19 7.19
C GLU A 18 11.57 20.25 7.29
N GLN A 19 10.85 19.84 6.25
CA GLN A 19 9.39 19.91 6.25
C GLN A 19 8.84 18.83 7.21
N LEU A 20 8.28 19.30 8.34
CA LEU A 20 7.58 18.46 9.31
C LEU A 20 6.18 18.14 8.77
N VAL A 21 5.85 16.86 8.59
CA VAL A 21 4.47 16.44 8.30
C VAL A 21 3.74 16.27 9.62
N ILE A 22 2.82 17.21 9.92
CA ILE A 22 1.97 17.14 11.12
C ILE A 22 0.75 16.29 10.79
N VAL A 23 0.60 15.15 11.47
CA VAL A 23 -0.63 14.35 11.38
C VAL A 23 -1.25 14.30 12.78
N THR A 24 -2.42 14.93 12.93
CA THR A 24 -3.20 14.91 14.17
C THR A 24 -4.18 13.75 14.16
N GLU A 25 -4.12 12.88 15.17
CA GLU A 25 -5.28 12.11 15.61
C GLU A 25 -5.53 12.37 17.10
N ASN A 26 -6.72 12.89 17.39
CA ASN A 26 -7.38 13.00 18.69
C ASN A 26 -6.52 13.39 19.91
N ASN A 27 -6.58 14.70 20.17
CA ASN A 27 -6.40 15.48 21.38
C ASN A 27 -5.12 15.45 22.24
N GLN A 28 -4.14 14.52 22.19
CA GLN A 28 -2.89 14.72 23.00
C GLN A 28 -1.55 14.15 22.45
N LYS A 29 -1.47 13.59 21.23
CA LYS A 29 -0.17 13.16 20.65
C LYS A 29 0.06 13.72 19.24
N LYS A 30 1.00 14.66 19.13
CA LYS A 30 1.55 15.14 17.86
C LYS A 30 2.58 14.13 17.38
N ILE A 31 2.28 13.38 16.33
CA ILE A 31 3.28 12.54 15.65
C ILE A 31 4.07 13.45 14.72
N LEU A 32 5.39 13.45 14.87
CA LEU A 32 6.31 14.24 14.06
C LEU A 32 7.18 13.26 13.27
N LEU A 33 6.98 13.21 11.95
CA LEU A 33 7.90 12.56 11.03
C LEU A 33 8.47 13.62 10.09
N THR A 34 9.78 13.62 9.92
CA THR A 34 10.43 14.41 8.88
C THR A 34 10.25 13.74 7.52
N GLU A 35 10.35 14.51 6.44
CA GLU A 35 10.36 13.95 5.08
C GLU A 35 11.44 12.88 4.90
N LEU A 36 12.66 13.12 5.44
CA LEU A 36 13.74 12.14 5.43
C LEU A 36 13.35 10.82 6.12
N GLN A 37 12.71 10.89 7.30
CA GLN A 37 12.23 9.69 7.99
C GLN A 37 11.16 8.97 7.19
N ILE A 38 10.24 9.69 6.55
CA ILE A 38 9.21 9.09 5.70
C ILE A 38 9.86 8.31 4.55
N ASP A 39 10.89 8.87 3.94
CA ASP A 39 11.59 8.27 2.81
C ASP A 39 12.37 7.02 3.22
N GLU A 40 13.19 7.12 4.27
CA GLU A 40 13.94 5.98 4.81
C GLU A 40 13.01 4.82 5.19
N TRP A 41 11.85 5.13 5.76
CA TRP A 41 10.88 4.12 6.17
C TRP A 41 10.17 3.50 4.98
N CYS A 42 9.82 4.31 3.98
CA CYS A 42 9.25 3.81 2.74
C CYS A 42 10.21 2.82 2.06
N GLU A 43 11.51 3.15 2.01
CA GLU A 43 12.54 2.27 1.47
C GLU A 43 12.66 0.96 2.25
N LYS A 44 12.66 1.01 3.60
CA LYS A 44 12.67 -0.19 4.44
C LYS A 44 11.45 -1.08 4.21
N ILE A 45 10.27 -0.49 4.12
CA ILE A 45 9.02 -1.21 3.85
C ILE A 45 9.09 -1.87 2.47
N ASP A 46 9.49 -1.12 1.44
CA ASP A 46 9.58 -1.64 0.08
C ASP A 46 10.64 -2.76 -0.02
N HIS A 47 11.79 -2.60 0.64
CA HIS A 47 12.82 -3.63 0.71
C HIS A 47 12.32 -4.90 1.38
N TYR A 48 11.63 -4.79 2.53
CA TYR A 48 11.05 -5.94 3.22
C TYR A 48 10.01 -6.66 2.35
N LEU A 49 9.11 -5.91 1.71
CA LEU A 49 8.06 -6.47 0.87
C LEU A 49 8.62 -7.17 -0.38
N THR A 50 9.69 -6.63 -0.97
CA THR A 50 10.29 -7.19 -2.19
C THR A 50 11.22 -8.36 -1.93
N THR A 51 11.98 -8.35 -0.82
CA THR A 51 12.95 -9.41 -0.51
C THR A 51 12.30 -10.62 0.16
N MET A 52 11.36 -10.40 1.08
CA MET A 52 10.72 -11.47 1.85
C MET A 52 9.38 -11.90 1.26
N THR A 53 8.77 -11.09 0.38
CA THR A 53 7.43 -11.33 -0.20
C THR A 53 6.35 -11.71 0.83
N PRO A 54 6.30 -11.09 2.01
CA PRO A 54 5.41 -11.50 3.10
C PRO A 54 3.95 -11.20 2.75
N HIS A 55 3.69 -10.29 1.81
CA HIS A 55 2.34 -9.99 1.33
C HIS A 55 1.68 -11.18 0.61
N TRP A 56 2.41 -12.22 0.22
CA TRP A 56 1.78 -13.44 -0.31
C TRP A 56 1.11 -14.27 0.79
N ASP A 57 1.45 -14.05 2.06
CA ASP A 57 0.68 -14.61 3.17
C ASP A 57 -0.70 -13.93 3.21
N PRO A 58 -1.80 -14.68 3.10
CA PRO A 58 -3.13 -14.13 3.25
C PRO A 58 -3.31 -13.33 4.54
N GLU A 59 -2.76 -13.80 5.67
CA GLU A 59 -2.88 -13.19 7.00
C GLU A 59 -1.97 -11.96 7.19
N PHE A 60 -1.21 -11.59 6.14
CA PHE A 60 -0.37 -10.39 6.17
C PHE A 60 -1.20 -9.12 6.25
N ASP A 61 -0.97 -8.35 7.32
CA ASP A 61 -1.63 -7.08 7.57
C ASP A 61 -0.65 -6.03 8.12
N SER A 62 -1.20 -4.87 8.50
CA SER A 62 -0.42 -3.78 9.11
C SER A 62 0.17 -4.17 10.48
N ALA A 63 -0.40 -5.16 11.17
CA ALA A 63 0.12 -5.65 12.45
C ALA A 63 1.44 -6.32 12.25
N THR A 64 1.46 -7.24 11.28
CA THR A 64 2.55 -8.16 11.05
C THR A 64 3.78 -7.36 10.65
N ILE A 65 3.68 -6.49 9.63
CA ILE A 65 4.81 -5.65 9.23
C ILE A 65 5.25 -4.66 10.32
N SER A 66 4.32 -4.11 11.10
CA SER A 66 4.68 -3.20 12.21
C SER A 66 5.49 -3.94 13.28
N LYS A 67 5.14 -5.20 13.56
CA LYS A 67 5.89 -6.04 14.50
C LYS A 67 7.27 -6.40 13.94
N GLU A 68 7.33 -6.85 12.69
CA GLU A 68 8.55 -7.32 12.03
C GLU A 68 9.58 -6.20 11.83
N LEU A 69 9.12 -5.00 11.48
CA LEU A 69 9.99 -3.83 11.31
C LEU A 69 10.15 -3.00 12.58
N HIS A 70 9.58 -3.46 13.71
CA HIS A 70 9.58 -2.74 14.99
C HIS A 70 9.08 -1.28 14.89
N PHE A 71 7.97 -1.11 14.17
CA PHE A 71 7.37 0.19 13.84
C PHE A 71 5.97 0.39 14.43
N ASN A 72 5.60 1.66 14.56
CA ASN A 72 4.26 2.03 14.97
C ASN A 72 3.29 1.93 13.79
N ARG A 73 2.13 1.27 13.96
CA ARG A 73 1.10 1.15 12.91
C ARG A 73 0.65 2.48 12.34
N THR A 74 0.52 3.51 13.18
CA THR A 74 0.14 4.86 12.74
C THR A 74 1.20 5.42 11.81
N TYR A 75 2.49 5.17 12.08
CA TYR A 75 3.58 5.66 11.23
C TYR A 75 3.60 4.94 9.89
N LEU A 76 3.37 3.63 9.89
CA LEU A 76 3.19 2.86 8.65
C LEU A 76 2.08 3.45 7.77
N SER A 77 0.91 3.71 8.35
CA SER A 77 -0.22 4.31 7.63
C SER A 77 0.14 5.68 7.07
N ILE A 78 0.82 6.53 7.85
CA ILE A 78 1.29 7.84 7.41
C ILE A 78 2.26 7.70 6.24
N VAL A 79 3.31 6.88 6.38
CA VAL A 79 4.33 6.69 5.35
C VAL A 79 3.70 6.20 4.03
N ILE A 80 2.84 5.18 4.10
CA ILE A 80 2.18 4.63 2.90
C ILE A 80 1.21 5.64 2.29
N SER A 81 0.39 6.33 3.10
CA SER A 81 -0.52 7.35 2.58
C SER A 81 0.24 8.51 1.93
N THR A 82 1.35 8.94 2.53
CA THR A 82 2.15 10.06 2.03
C THR A 82 2.91 9.69 0.76
N LYS A 83 3.61 8.54 0.73
CA LYS A 83 4.49 8.17 -0.39
C LYS A 83 3.80 7.40 -1.51
N LYS A 84 2.73 6.67 -1.20
CA LYS A 84 2.01 5.84 -2.18
C LYS A 84 0.63 6.39 -2.54
N HIS A 85 0.11 7.38 -1.78
CA HIS A 85 -1.24 7.93 -1.94
C HIS A 85 -2.33 6.84 -1.90
N LEU A 86 -2.10 5.82 -1.07
CA LEU A 86 -2.98 4.67 -0.92
C LEU A 86 -3.15 4.33 0.55
N ARG A 87 -4.26 3.67 0.86
CA ARG A 87 -4.38 2.94 2.13
C ARG A 87 -3.46 1.72 2.10
N PHE A 88 -2.97 1.30 3.27
CA PHE A 88 -2.07 0.14 3.40
C PHE A 88 -2.65 -1.12 2.71
N GLU A 89 -3.92 -1.43 2.92
CA GLU A 89 -4.55 -2.62 2.35
C GLU A 89 -4.62 -2.54 0.81
N ASN A 90 -4.85 -1.34 0.27
CA ASN A 90 -4.85 -1.11 -1.17
C ASN A 90 -3.43 -1.21 -1.75
N TYR A 91 -2.41 -0.78 -1.00
CA TYR A 91 -1.02 -0.95 -1.41
C TYR A 91 -0.63 -2.42 -1.49
N ILE A 92 -0.96 -3.22 -0.46
CA ILE A 92 -0.71 -4.66 -0.47
C ILE A 92 -1.44 -5.35 -1.62
N ASN A 93 -2.71 -5.02 -1.83
CA ASN A 93 -3.48 -5.55 -2.95
C ASN A 93 -2.87 -5.17 -4.31
N LYS A 94 -2.33 -3.96 -4.46
CA LYS A 94 -1.64 -3.54 -5.68
C LYS A 94 -0.42 -4.43 -5.97
N LEU A 95 0.39 -4.72 -4.95
CA LEU A 95 1.55 -5.61 -5.08
C LEU A 95 1.12 -7.04 -5.45
N ARG A 96 0.13 -7.59 -4.73
CA ARG A 96 -0.41 -8.93 -5.04
C ARG A 96 -0.92 -9.07 -6.47
N ILE A 97 -1.60 -8.04 -6.99
CA ILE A 97 -2.09 -8.03 -8.38
C ILE A 97 -0.91 -7.99 -9.37
N ALA A 98 0.08 -7.15 -9.13
CA ALA A 98 1.27 -7.07 -9.99
C ALA A 98 2.02 -8.42 -10.05
N ASP A 99 2.24 -9.05 -8.89
CA ASP A 99 2.89 -10.35 -8.80
C ASP A 99 2.10 -11.45 -9.47
N LEU A 100 0.76 -11.43 -9.33
CA LEU A 100 -0.13 -12.37 -10.00
C LEU A 100 -0.03 -12.25 -11.52
N GLN A 101 0.00 -11.02 -12.06
CA GLN A 101 0.15 -10.81 -13.50
C GLN A 101 1.51 -11.33 -13.97
N ALA A 102 2.58 -11.01 -13.27
CA ALA A 102 3.93 -11.50 -13.60
C ALA A 102 4.00 -13.04 -13.57
N LEU A 103 3.40 -13.66 -12.56
CA LEU A 103 3.37 -15.11 -12.39
C LEU A 103 2.55 -15.82 -13.47
N ILE A 104 1.42 -15.25 -13.88
CA ILE A 104 0.62 -15.77 -14.99
C ILE A 104 1.44 -15.71 -16.29
N MET A 105 2.11 -14.58 -16.55
CA MET A 105 2.89 -14.39 -17.77
C MET A 105 4.12 -15.31 -17.83
N SER A 106 4.74 -15.65 -16.70
CA SER A 106 5.89 -16.56 -16.65
C SER A 106 5.50 -18.04 -16.76
N GLU A 107 4.25 -18.39 -16.45
CA GLU A 107 3.72 -19.76 -16.48
C GLU A 107 2.74 -19.99 -17.66
N LEU A 108 2.89 -19.26 -18.78
CA LEU A 108 2.07 -19.50 -19.98
C LEU A 108 2.50 -20.78 -20.72
N ILE A 109 1.51 -21.56 -21.14
CA ILE A 109 1.66 -22.73 -22.02
C ILE A 109 0.72 -22.54 -23.20
N ASN A 110 1.26 -22.48 -24.43
CA ASN A 110 0.48 -22.21 -25.64
C ASN A 110 -0.42 -20.96 -25.52
N ASN A 111 0.14 -19.85 -25.02
CA ASN A 111 -0.55 -18.58 -24.75
C ASN A 111 -1.74 -18.68 -23.79
N ARG A 112 -1.76 -19.68 -22.92
CA ARG A 112 -2.77 -19.84 -21.88
C ARG A 112 -2.11 -20.01 -20.52
N PRO A 113 -2.68 -19.44 -19.44
CA PRO A 113 -2.20 -19.69 -18.09
C PRO A 113 -2.20 -21.18 -17.78
N LYS A 114 -1.13 -21.67 -17.15
CA LYS A 114 -1.02 -23.07 -16.72
C LYS A 114 -2.09 -23.47 -15.69
N TYR A 115 -2.47 -22.53 -14.82
CA TYR A 115 -3.48 -22.75 -13.78
C TYR A 115 -4.66 -21.77 -13.88
N THR A 116 -5.70 -21.97 -13.08
CA THR A 116 -6.85 -21.05 -13.03
C THR A 116 -6.46 -19.73 -12.35
N LEU A 117 -7.18 -18.64 -12.65
CA LEU A 117 -7.01 -17.37 -11.93
C LEU A 117 -7.21 -17.51 -10.42
N GLU A 118 -8.13 -18.39 -10.00
CA GLU A 118 -8.41 -18.62 -8.60
C GLU A 118 -7.21 -19.27 -7.88
N TYR A 119 -6.50 -20.17 -8.55
CA TYR A 119 -5.22 -20.70 -8.07
C TYR A 119 -4.18 -19.59 -7.92
N TYR A 120 -3.99 -18.76 -8.94
CA TYR A 120 -3.02 -17.66 -8.87
C TYR A 120 -3.37 -16.64 -7.79
N ALA A 121 -4.64 -16.28 -7.65
CA ALA A 121 -5.14 -15.35 -6.63
C ALA A 121 -4.85 -15.88 -5.22
N HIS A 122 -5.13 -17.16 -4.97
CA HIS A 122 -4.80 -17.78 -3.70
C HIS A 122 -3.29 -17.82 -3.44
N LYS A 123 -2.50 -18.15 -4.48
CA LYS A 123 -1.03 -18.22 -4.39
C LYS A 123 -0.38 -16.89 -4.02
N VAL A 124 -0.94 -15.76 -4.44
CA VAL A 124 -0.47 -14.41 -4.06
C VAL A 124 -1.16 -13.83 -2.83
N GLY A 125 -1.90 -14.63 -2.06
CA GLY A 125 -2.42 -14.22 -0.75
C GLY A 125 -3.85 -13.66 -0.73
N PHE A 126 -4.67 -13.86 -1.77
CA PHE A 126 -6.09 -13.49 -1.69
C PHE A 126 -6.93 -14.58 -1.00
N HIS A 127 -7.56 -14.21 0.11
CA HIS A 127 -8.48 -15.06 0.88
C HIS A 127 -9.83 -15.36 0.21
N SER A 128 -10.28 -14.49 -0.69
CA SER A 128 -11.60 -14.66 -1.31
C SER A 128 -11.65 -14.05 -2.71
N ARG A 129 -12.50 -14.68 -3.53
CA ARG A 129 -12.80 -14.21 -4.88
C ARG A 129 -13.39 -12.80 -4.92
N SER A 130 -14.18 -12.41 -3.91
CA SER A 130 -14.75 -11.06 -3.83
C SER A 130 -13.67 -10.00 -3.62
N SER A 131 -12.74 -10.24 -2.68
CA SER A 131 -11.61 -9.33 -2.44
C SER A 131 -10.71 -9.24 -3.67
N PHE A 132 -10.36 -10.39 -4.26
CA PHE A 132 -9.57 -10.47 -5.48
C PHE A 132 -10.20 -9.68 -6.63
N ASN A 133 -11.47 -9.92 -6.95
CA ASN A 133 -12.14 -9.26 -8.07
C ASN A 133 -12.18 -7.73 -7.90
N LYS A 134 -12.45 -7.26 -6.68
CA LYS A 134 -12.46 -5.82 -6.37
C LYS A 134 -11.06 -5.21 -6.54
N ALA A 135 -10.05 -5.84 -5.95
CA ALA A 135 -8.66 -5.40 -6.05
C ALA A 135 -8.15 -5.41 -7.50
N PHE A 136 -8.45 -6.47 -8.25
CA PHE A 136 -8.04 -6.61 -9.64
C PHE A 136 -8.62 -5.49 -10.51
N LYS A 137 -9.94 -5.25 -10.39
CA LYS A 137 -10.60 -4.18 -11.14
C LYS A 137 -10.11 -2.80 -10.76
N LEU A 138 -9.89 -2.56 -9.46
CA LEU A 138 -9.36 -1.28 -8.98
C LEU A 138 -7.97 -0.98 -9.56
N ASN A 139 -7.08 -1.98 -9.62
CA ASN A 139 -5.69 -1.78 -10.03
C ASN A 139 -5.48 -1.84 -11.55
N THR A 140 -6.32 -2.58 -12.27
CA THR A 140 -6.12 -2.81 -13.73
C THR A 140 -7.18 -2.14 -14.60
N GLY A 141 -8.30 -1.71 -14.03
CA GLY A 141 -9.49 -1.26 -14.77
C GLY A 141 -10.28 -2.38 -15.44
N LEU A 142 -9.76 -3.62 -15.43
CA LEU A 142 -10.33 -4.78 -16.11
C LEU A 142 -10.90 -5.77 -15.10
N THR A 143 -11.87 -6.58 -15.53
CA THR A 143 -12.19 -7.82 -14.80
C THR A 143 -11.11 -8.87 -15.05
N PRO A 144 -10.89 -9.81 -14.12
CA PRO A 144 -9.91 -10.89 -14.33
C PRO A 144 -10.15 -11.68 -15.63
N THR A 145 -11.41 -11.89 -16.02
CA THR A 145 -11.78 -12.55 -17.27
C THR A 145 -11.39 -11.74 -18.50
N GLN A 146 -11.60 -10.41 -18.49
CA GLN A 146 -11.17 -9.55 -19.60
C GLN A 146 -9.65 -9.56 -19.76
N PHE A 147 -8.91 -9.52 -18.66
CA PHE A 147 -7.45 -9.65 -18.69
C PHE A 147 -6.99 -10.97 -19.31
N LEU A 148 -7.60 -12.10 -18.92
CA LEU A 148 -7.28 -13.38 -19.55
C LEU A 148 -7.59 -13.41 -21.04
N SER A 149 -8.72 -12.85 -21.47
CA SER A 149 -9.07 -12.79 -22.88
C SER A 149 -8.00 -12.05 -23.69
N GLN A 150 -7.43 -10.96 -23.16
CA GLN A 150 -6.36 -10.21 -23.81
C GLN A 150 -5.05 -11.02 -23.93
N ILE A 151 -4.75 -11.90 -22.97
CA ILE A 151 -3.56 -12.75 -23.03
C ILE A 151 -3.75 -13.90 -24.04
N ILE A 152 -4.95 -14.49 -24.06
CA ILE A 152 -5.25 -15.67 -24.88
C ILE A 152 -5.50 -15.30 -26.35
N TYR A 153 -6.04 -14.11 -26.60
CA TYR A 153 -6.33 -13.56 -27.93
C TYR A 153 -5.62 -12.21 -28.11
N PRO A 154 -4.28 -12.20 -28.18
CA PRO A 154 -3.49 -10.97 -28.33
C PRO A 154 -3.60 -10.36 -29.73
#